data_AF-A0A2K2CG40-F1
#
_entry.id   AF-A0A2K2CG40-F1
#
_cell.length_a   1.000
_cell.length_b   1.000
_cell.length_c   1.000
_cell.angle_alpha   90.00
_cell.angle_beta   90.00
_cell.angle_gamma   90.00
#
_symmetry.space_group_name_H-M   'P 1'
#
loop_
_entity.id
_entity.type
_entity.pdbx_description
1 polymer ?
#
loop_
_entity_poly.entity_id
_entity_poly.type
_entity_poly.pdbx_seq_one_letter_code
_entity_poly.pdbx_strand_id
1 'polypeptide(L)'
;MMWNLITDPAKATFLLNDCTGAVKCTYWMTGLQMDYDISTIGEGDYVEIFGWPEVNDSVRHLTVFSCRNVTNYNLITQHFLYCIYTHLDLRRPPPAPTPQLIKEVYNIIRDYTDQGDPGLSFRFIRNRVVGHAESVVR
;
A
#
# COMPACT_ATOMS: atom_id res chain seq x y z
N MET A 1 -11.89 -1.81 -12.83
CA MET A 1 -12.26 -2.37 -14.14
C MET A 1 -11.00 -2.59 -14.97
N MET A 2 -10.89 -3.75 -15.61
CA MET A 2 -9.73 -4.13 -16.42
C MET A 2 -9.88 -3.69 -17.88
N TRP A 3 -8.80 -3.21 -18.48
CA TRP A 3 -8.73 -2.75 -19.87
C TRP A 3 -7.36 -3.10 -20.50
N ASN A 4 -7.30 -3.18 -21.83
CA ASN A 4 -6.07 -3.42 -22.61
C ASN A 4 -5.33 -4.69 -22.15
N LEU A 5 -6.04 -5.81 -22.07
CA LEU A 5 -5.43 -7.08 -21.66
C LEU A 5 -4.54 -7.62 -22.76
N ILE A 6 -3.26 -7.79 -22.44
CA ILE A 6 -2.27 -8.42 -23.31
C ILE A 6 -1.69 -9.61 -22.55
N THR A 7 -1.92 -10.81 -23.06
CA THR A 7 -1.39 -12.05 -22.51
C THR A 7 -0.25 -12.58 -23.38
N ASP A 8 0.84 -12.97 -22.74
CA ASP A 8 1.93 -13.75 -23.31
C ASP A 8 2.15 -15.02 -22.46
N PRO A 9 2.93 -16.02 -22.94
CA PRO A 9 3.13 -17.27 -22.20
C PRO A 9 3.74 -17.13 -20.81
N ALA A 10 4.48 -16.05 -20.55
CA ALA A 10 5.17 -15.77 -19.30
C ALA A 10 4.44 -14.77 -18.40
N LYS A 11 3.58 -13.89 -18.94
CA LYS A 11 2.86 -12.87 -18.16
C LYS A 11 1.59 -12.37 -18.83
N ALA A 12 0.72 -11.79 -18.02
CA ALA A 12 -0.39 -10.93 -18.45
C ALA A 12 -0.11 -9.48 -18.05
N THR A 13 -0.43 -8.55 -18.93
CA THR A 13 -0.37 -7.12 -18.64
C THR A 13 -1.70 -6.47 -18.98
N PHE A 14 -2.16 -5.56 -18.12
CA PHE A 14 -3.44 -4.87 -18.30
C PHE A 14 -3.42 -3.52 -17.60
N LEU A 15 -4.37 -2.65 -17.93
CA LEU A 15 -4.67 -1.42 -17.20
C LEU A 15 -5.82 -1.67 -16.24
N LEU A 16 -5.61 -1.37 -14.96
CA LEU A 16 -6.69 -1.29 -13.98
C LEU A 16 -7.13 0.17 -13.83
N ASN A 17 -8.41 0.43 -14.05
CA ASN A 17 -9.03 1.74 -13.84
C ASN A 17 -10.17 1.63 -12.80
N ASP A 18 -10.09 2.43 -11.74
CA ASP A 18 -11.06 2.50 -10.63
C ASP A 18 -11.82 3.84 -10.57
N CYS A 19 -11.80 4.61 -11.66
CA CYS A 19 -12.31 5.98 -11.77
C CYS A 19 -11.50 7.05 -11.01
N THR A 20 -10.41 6.69 -10.32
CA THR A 20 -9.46 7.65 -9.71
C THR A 20 -8.19 7.83 -10.54
N GLY A 21 -7.94 6.88 -11.44
CA GLY A 21 -6.84 6.87 -12.38
C GLY A 21 -6.72 5.50 -13.04
N ALA A 22 -5.70 5.34 -13.86
CA ALA A 22 -5.34 4.04 -14.43
C ALA A 22 -3.93 3.65 -13.98
N VAL A 23 -3.74 2.39 -13.59
CA VAL A 23 -2.45 1.83 -13.25
C VAL A 23 -2.17 0.62 -14.13
N LYS A 24 -0.93 0.49 -14.61
CA LYS A 24 -0.51 -0.68 -15.36
C LYS A 24 -0.15 -1.81 -14.39
N CYS A 25 -0.78 -2.95 -14.60
CA CYS A 25 -0.61 -4.17 -13.83
C CYS A 25 0.14 -5.22 -14.65
N THR A 26 1.03 -5.97 -14.00
CA THR A 26 1.75 -7.11 -14.58
C THR A 26 1.57 -8.31 -13.67
N TYR A 27 0.99 -9.39 -14.19
CA TYR A 27 0.88 -10.68 -13.52
C TYR A 27 1.83 -11.67 -14.21
N TRP A 28 2.71 -12.32 -13.46
CA TRP A 28 3.63 -13.32 -14.00
C TRP A 28 3.01 -14.71 -13.92
N MET A 29 2.92 -15.40 -15.06
CA MET A 29 2.38 -16.77 -15.13
C MET A 29 3.30 -17.72 -14.37
N THR A 30 2.71 -18.62 -13.61
CA THR A 30 3.41 -19.55 -12.72
C THR A 30 3.26 -21.01 -13.14
N GLY A 31 2.35 -21.30 -14.07
CA GLY A 31 1.88 -22.64 -14.40
C GLY A 31 0.96 -23.25 -13.33
N LEU A 32 0.55 -22.48 -12.32
CA LEU A 32 -0.30 -22.93 -11.23
C LEU A 32 -1.78 -22.65 -11.53
N GLN A 33 -2.67 -23.24 -10.72
CA GLN A 33 -4.11 -23.07 -10.89
C GLN A 33 -4.59 -21.61 -10.81
N MET A 34 -3.82 -20.74 -10.17
CA MET A 34 -4.07 -19.29 -10.07
C MET A 34 -4.04 -18.60 -11.44
N ASP A 35 -3.31 -19.15 -12.40
CA ASP A 35 -3.24 -18.63 -13.77
C ASP A 35 -4.56 -18.85 -14.53
N TYR A 36 -5.40 -19.78 -14.06
CA TYR A 36 -6.73 -19.97 -14.61
C TYR A 36 -7.59 -18.72 -14.39
N ASP A 37 -7.54 -18.13 -13.19
CA ASP A 37 -8.36 -16.96 -12.87
C ASP A 37 -8.04 -15.82 -13.85
N ILE A 38 -6.77 -15.48 -14.07
CA ILE A 38 -6.39 -14.42 -15.02
C ILE A 38 -6.74 -14.77 -16.47
N SER A 39 -6.70 -16.05 -16.85
CA SER A 39 -7.06 -16.49 -18.21
C SER A 39 -8.56 -16.36 -18.52
N THR A 40 -9.41 -16.31 -17.49
CA THR A 40 -10.87 -16.21 -17.63
C THR A 40 -11.41 -14.79 -17.57
N ILE A 41 -10.59 -13.81 -17.18
CA ILE A 41 -11.01 -12.42 -17.06
C ILE A 41 -10.92 -11.74 -18.43
N GLY A 42 -12.02 -11.13 -18.86
CA GLY A 42 -12.11 -10.36 -20.09
C GLY A 42 -11.95 -8.84 -19.88
N GLU A 43 -11.82 -8.11 -20.98
CA GLU A 43 -11.88 -6.65 -20.94
C GLU A 43 -13.25 -6.16 -20.45
N GLY A 44 -13.25 -5.11 -19.63
CA GLY A 44 -14.46 -4.56 -19.02
C GLY A 44 -14.87 -5.23 -17.71
N ASP A 45 -14.24 -6.36 -17.34
CA ASP A 45 -14.53 -7.03 -16.08
C ASP A 45 -14.08 -6.19 -14.88
N TYR A 46 -14.88 -6.27 -13.81
CA TYR A 46 -14.44 -5.83 -12.50
C TYR A 46 -13.59 -6.91 -11.88
N VAL A 47 -12.43 -6.51 -11.37
CA VAL A 47 -11.45 -7.42 -10.79
C VAL A 47 -10.99 -6.90 -9.44
N GLU A 48 -10.75 -7.84 -8.53
CA GLU A 48 -10.00 -7.63 -7.30
C GLU A 48 -8.58 -8.10 -7.55
N ILE A 49 -7.60 -7.26 -7.23
CA ILE A 49 -6.19 -7.59 -7.41
C ILE A 49 -5.42 -7.39 -6.13
N PHE A 50 -4.46 -8.28 -5.91
CA PHE A 50 -3.47 -8.17 -4.85
C PHE A 50 -2.08 -8.17 -5.47
N GLY A 51 -1.25 -7.22 -5.05
CA GLY A 51 0.05 -6.97 -5.63
C GLY A 51 0.88 -6.04 -4.77
N TRP A 52 2.11 -5.79 -5.21
CA TRP A 52 2.98 -4.77 -4.63
C TRP A 52 3.22 -3.65 -5.64
N PRO A 53 3.19 -2.38 -5.19
CA PRO A 53 3.49 -1.24 -6.03
C PRO A 53 4.98 -1.22 -6.38
N GLU A 54 5.28 -1.01 -7.65
CA GLU A 54 6.63 -0.77 -8.16
C GLU A 54 6.68 0.62 -8.81
N VAL A 55 7.78 1.33 -8.57
CA VAL A 55 8.00 2.66 -9.15
C VAL A 55 9.34 2.63 -9.86
N ASN A 56 9.28 2.48 -11.18
CA ASN A 56 10.45 2.54 -12.05
C ASN A 56 10.26 3.71 -13.02
N ASP A 57 11.31 4.49 -13.26
CA ASP A 57 11.32 5.60 -14.23
C ASP A 57 10.12 6.57 -14.11
N SER A 58 9.71 6.90 -12.88
CA SER A 58 8.56 7.77 -12.57
C SER A 58 7.18 7.26 -12.98
N VAL A 59 7.09 6.05 -13.52
CA VAL A 59 5.83 5.38 -13.86
C VAL A 59 5.46 4.40 -12.75
N ARG A 60 4.21 4.49 -12.28
CA ARG A 60 3.68 3.60 -11.25
C ARG A 60 3.14 2.34 -11.92
N HIS A 61 3.67 1.21 -11.51
CA HIS A 61 3.23 -0.11 -11.94
C HIS A 61 2.84 -0.95 -10.73
N LEU A 62 2.03 -1.96 -10.96
CA LEU A 62 1.67 -2.95 -9.93
C LEU A 62 2.08 -4.33 -10.43
N THR A 63 2.90 -5.02 -9.66
CA THR A 63 3.15 -6.44 -9.89
C THR A 63 2.12 -7.23 -9.10
N VAL A 64 1.31 -8.00 -9.80
CA VAL A 64 0.13 -8.71 -9.29
C VAL A 64 0.49 -10.15 -9.02
N PHE A 65 0.16 -10.64 -7.83
CA PHE A 65 0.30 -12.05 -7.47
C PHE A 65 -1.05 -12.76 -7.34
N SER A 66 -2.17 -12.02 -7.28
CA SER A 66 -3.51 -12.59 -7.30
C SER A 66 -4.47 -11.63 -8.01
N CYS A 67 -5.29 -12.17 -8.91
CA CYS A 67 -6.31 -11.43 -9.66
C CYS A 67 -7.56 -12.30 -9.72
N ARG A 68 -8.72 -11.73 -9.38
CA ARG A 68 -9.99 -12.46 -9.35
C ARG A 68 -11.10 -11.62 -9.95
N ASN A 69 -11.99 -12.26 -10.69
CA ASN A 69 -13.20 -11.60 -11.19
C ASN A 69 -14.15 -11.27 -10.02
N VAL A 70 -14.72 -10.07 -10.03
CA VAL A 70 -15.69 -9.60 -9.04
C VAL A 70 -17.10 -9.78 -9.60
N THR A 71 -17.79 -10.80 -9.12
CA THR A 71 -19.19 -11.10 -9.50
C THR A 71 -20.21 -10.47 -8.57
N ASN A 72 -19.83 -10.18 -7.31
CA ASN A 72 -20.64 -9.44 -6.35
C ASN A 72 -20.21 -7.97 -6.30
N TYR A 73 -20.96 -7.10 -6.99
CA TYR A 73 -20.61 -5.68 -7.11
C TYR A 73 -20.72 -4.88 -5.80
N ASN A 74 -21.37 -5.41 -4.75
CA ASN A 74 -21.33 -4.76 -3.43
C ASN A 74 -19.89 -4.66 -2.87
N LEU A 75 -18.99 -5.56 -3.30
CA LEU A 75 -17.59 -5.53 -2.93
C LEU A 75 -16.87 -4.28 -3.44
N ILE A 76 -17.31 -3.70 -4.56
CA ILE A 76 -16.74 -2.46 -5.10
C ILE A 76 -17.06 -1.29 -4.16
N THR A 77 -18.32 -1.14 -3.77
CA THR A 77 -18.73 -0.11 -2.79
C THR A 77 -18.01 -0.29 -1.46
N GLN A 78 -17.94 -1.53 -0.97
CA GLN A 78 -17.23 -1.86 0.27
C GLN A 78 -15.74 -1.49 0.17
N HIS A 79 -15.09 -1.77 -0.96
CA HIS A 79 -13.68 -1.43 -1.20
C HIS A 79 -13.45 0.09 -1.08
N PHE A 80 -14.28 0.91 -1.74
CA PHE A 80 -14.16 2.36 -1.64
C PHE A 80 -14.35 2.88 -0.21
N LEU A 81 -15.35 2.38 0.52
CA LEU A 81 -15.56 2.73 1.92
C LEU A 81 -14.35 2.35 2.78
N TYR A 82 -13.78 1.15 2.56
CA TYR A 82 -12.60 0.68 3.26
C TYR A 82 -11.37 1.54 2.96
N CYS A 83 -11.15 1.92 1.70
CA CYS A 83 -10.07 2.81 1.30
C CYS A 83 -10.17 4.17 1.98
N ILE A 84 -11.36 4.78 1.99
CA ILE A 84 -11.60 6.07 2.64
C ILE A 84 -11.34 5.96 4.14
N TYR A 85 -11.97 4.98 4.80
CA TYR A 85 -11.82 4.75 6.23
C TYR A 85 -10.35 4.55 6.63
N THR A 86 -9.65 3.65 5.93
CA THR A 86 -8.24 3.34 6.21
C THR A 86 -7.34 4.55 6.03
N HIS A 87 -7.55 5.35 4.98
CA HIS A 87 -6.79 6.58 4.77
C HIS A 87 -7.03 7.63 5.88
N LEU A 88 -8.26 7.75 6.37
CA LEU A 88 -8.57 8.66 7.48
C LEU A 88 -7.95 8.20 8.79
N ASP A 89 -8.03 6.90 9.10
CA ASP A 89 -7.45 6.36 10.33
C ASP A 89 -5.92 6.42 10.32
N LEU A 90 -5.26 6.13 9.19
CA LEU A 90 -3.80 6.27 9.06
C LEU A 90 -3.31 7.72 9.14
N ARG A 91 -4.16 8.69 8.78
CA ARG A 91 -3.86 10.13 8.92
C ARG A 91 -4.24 10.69 10.29
N ARG A 92 -4.97 9.93 11.10
CA ARG A 92 -5.32 10.36 12.45
C ARG A 92 -4.03 10.52 13.24
N PRO A 93 -3.77 11.70 13.83
CA PRO A 93 -2.60 11.85 14.67
C PRO A 93 -2.67 10.81 15.80
N PRO A 94 -1.54 10.17 16.15
CA PRO A 94 -1.53 9.27 17.30
C PRO A 94 -2.04 10.07 18.50
N PRO A 95 -2.79 9.42 19.42
CA PRO A 95 -3.14 10.06 20.67
C PRO A 95 -1.87 10.64 21.30
N ALA A 96 -1.99 11.80 21.95
CA ALA A 96 -0.86 12.40 22.64
C ALA A 96 -0.20 11.32 23.50
N PRO A 97 1.13 11.14 23.37
CA PRO A 97 1.81 10.06 24.06
C PRO A 97 1.50 10.20 25.55
N THR A 98 0.96 9.14 26.13
CA THR A 98 0.65 9.15 27.55
C THR A 98 1.96 9.25 28.33
N PRO A 99 1.97 9.89 29.51
CA PRO A 99 3.16 9.90 30.36
C PRO A 99 3.73 8.50 30.64
N GLN A 100 2.87 7.48 30.65
CA GLN A 100 3.23 6.06 30.75
C GLN A 100 4.02 5.58 29.52
N LEU A 101 3.54 5.82 28.29
CA LEU A 101 4.25 5.43 27.06
C LEU A 101 5.63 6.10 26.98
N ILE A 102 5.73 7.38 27.37
CA ILE A 102 7.00 8.11 27.41
C ILE A 102 7.95 7.46 28.42
N LYS A 103 7.46 7.09 29.60
CA LYS A 103 8.25 6.41 30.63
C LYS A 103 8.69 5.01 30.19
N GLU A 104 7.84 4.26 29.51
CA GLU A 104 8.15 2.95 28.96
C GLU A 104 9.23 3.04 27.87
N VAL A 105 9.08 3.96 26.91
CA VAL A 105 10.10 4.22 25.88
C VAL A 105 11.43 4.66 26.50
N TYR A 106 11.39 5.54 27.52
CA TYR A 106 12.58 5.97 28.25
C TYR A 106 13.26 4.81 28.96
N ASN A 107 12.51 3.96 29.67
CA ASN A 107 13.07 2.80 30.37
C ASN A 107 13.67 1.78 29.40
N ILE A 108 13.00 1.54 28.28
CA ILE A 108 13.52 0.70 27.19
C ILE A 108 14.88 1.26 26.72
N ILE A 109 14.96 2.54 26.36
CA ILE A 109 16.21 3.18 25.89
C ILE A 109 17.30 3.16 26.98
N ARG A 110 16.95 3.44 28.24
CA ARG A 110 17.90 3.52 29.35
C ARG A 110 18.48 2.15 29.71
N ASP A 111 17.65 1.12 29.79
CA ASP A 111 18.12 -0.24 30.12
C ASP A 111 19.05 -0.79 29.01
N TYR A 112 19.00 -0.23 27.80
CA TYR A 112 19.96 -0.52 26.72
C TYR A 112 21.30 0.20 26.83
N THR A 113 21.33 1.45 27.31
CA THR A 113 22.60 2.21 27.41
C THR A 113 23.53 1.68 28.51
N ASP A 114 22.98 1.00 29.51
CA ASP A 114 23.72 0.55 30.69
C ASP A 114 24.39 -0.83 30.50
N GLN A 115 24.04 -1.59 29.45
CA GLN A 115 24.59 -2.93 29.19
C GLN A 115 25.75 -2.99 28.19
N GLY A 116 26.17 -1.87 27.61
CA GLY A 116 27.36 -1.82 26.73
C GLY A 116 27.24 -2.57 25.39
N ASP A 117 26.03 -2.99 25.00
CA ASP A 117 25.75 -3.61 23.71
C ASP A 117 25.61 -2.51 22.63
N PRO A 118 26.32 -2.57 21.48
CA PRO A 118 26.26 -1.54 20.44
C PRO A 118 24.85 -1.27 19.87
N GLY A 119 23.88 -2.18 20.07
CA GLY A 119 22.45 -1.94 19.79
C GLY A 119 22.08 -1.78 18.31
N LEU A 120 20.79 -1.90 18.00
CA LEU A 120 20.22 -1.75 16.66
C LEU A 120 19.99 -0.27 16.31
N SER A 121 20.42 0.17 15.12
CA SER A 121 20.19 1.54 14.66
C SER A 121 18.71 1.76 14.32
N PHE A 122 17.97 2.50 15.14
CA PHE A 122 16.63 2.95 14.78
C PHE A 122 16.69 4.25 13.98
N ARG A 123 16.50 4.15 12.65
CA ARG A 123 16.29 5.30 11.78
C ARG A 123 14.80 5.64 11.79
N PHE A 124 14.39 6.65 12.56
CA PHE A 124 13.05 7.19 12.44
C PHE A 124 12.86 7.73 11.02
N ILE A 125 12.03 7.08 10.20
CA ILE A 125 11.51 7.66 8.97
C ILE A 125 10.47 8.70 9.42
N ARG A 126 10.95 9.90 9.75
CA ARG A 126 10.08 11.02 10.10
C ARG A 126 9.49 11.55 8.79
N ASN A 127 8.20 11.32 8.55
CA ASN A 127 7.50 12.03 7.48
C ASN A 127 7.38 13.51 7.92
N ARG A 128 7.98 14.38 7.13
CA ARG A 128 8.20 15.82 7.35
C ARG A 128 6.97 16.54 7.90
N VAL A 129 7.11 17.23 9.05
CA VAL A 129 6.20 18.31 9.46
C VAL A 129 6.58 19.54 8.65
N VAL A 130 5.66 20.05 7.83
CA VAL A 130 5.81 21.35 7.17
C VAL A 130 5.74 22.41 8.27
N GLY A 131 6.88 23.03 8.58
CA GLY A 131 6.93 24.18 9.46
C GLY A 131 6.22 25.37 8.82
N HIS A 132 5.11 25.80 9.40
CA HIS A 132 4.75 27.21 9.37
C HIS A 132 5.61 27.89 10.43
N ALA A 133 6.68 28.57 10.00
CA ALA A 133 7.37 29.52 10.84
C ALA A 133 6.50 30.79 10.87
N GLU A 134 5.67 30.93 11.89
CA GLU A 134 5.21 32.25 12.31
C GLU A 134 6.43 33.03 12.82
N SER A 135 6.90 33.98 12.03
CA SER A 135 7.86 34.99 12.47
C SER A 135 7.12 36.04 13.29
N VAL A 136 7.15 35.90 14.62
CA VAL A 136 6.78 36.96 15.56
C VAL A 136 8.06 37.59 16.13
N VAL A 137 8.33 38.81 15.64
CA VAL A 137 8.87 39.99 16.33
C VAL A 137 10.34 39.99 16.79
N ARG A 138 11.14 40.87 16.16
CA ARG A 138 11.56 42.14 16.77
C ARG A 138 11.55 43.26 15.74
#